data_AF-A0A2W4Z9C4-F1
#
_entry.id   AF-A0A2W4Z9C4-F1
#
_cell.length_a   1.000
_cell.length_b   1.000
_cell.length_c   1.000
_cell.angle_alpha   90.00
_cell.angle_beta   90.00
_cell.angle_gamma   90.00
#
_symmetry.space_group_name_H-M   'P 1'
#
loop_
_entity.id
_entity.type
_entity.pdbx_description
1 polymer ?
#
loop_
_entity_poly.entity_id
_entity_poly.type
_entity_poly.pdbx_seq_one_letter_code
_entity_poly.pdbx_strand_id
1 'polypeptide(L)'
;MKAESIPNFPRYLITKGGDVWSEKTNRWLKPSAKKNGYLYVTIYDANKKRHSKSIHSLVAETYLGPRAEGWVVNHKSGVKLDNDLNNLEYITVSQNNAHAYSMGLSSKRGSKASGSKLTEKQVSEIKKLLTEEELSHGQIAKKFQVCRTTITMISTNKTWRHVK
;
A
#
# COMPACT_ATOMS: atom_id res chain seq x y z
N MET A 1 -24.44 20.55 1.59
CA MET A 1 -23.22 19.87 1.10
C MET A 1 -22.89 20.43 -0.27
N LYS A 2 -21.65 20.89 -0.48
CA LYS A 2 -21.17 21.36 -1.80
C LYS A 2 -20.53 20.19 -2.53
N ALA A 3 -20.94 19.95 -3.77
CA ALA A 3 -20.37 18.92 -4.65
C ALA A 3 -19.88 19.59 -5.94
N GLU A 4 -18.83 19.05 -6.54
CA GLU A 4 -18.20 19.58 -7.75
C GLU A 4 -18.18 18.54 -8.87
N SER A 5 -18.14 19.00 -10.12
CA SER A 5 -18.14 18.13 -11.30
C SER A 5 -16.85 17.33 -11.37
N ILE A 6 -16.98 16.02 -11.59
CA ILE A 6 -15.83 15.14 -11.70
C ILE A 6 -15.15 15.34 -13.07
N PRO A 7 -13.84 15.64 -13.14
CA PRO A 7 -13.12 15.78 -14.40
C PRO A 7 -13.28 14.56 -15.30
N ASN A 8 -13.57 14.78 -16.59
CA ASN A 8 -13.87 13.75 -17.60
C ASN A 8 -15.17 12.96 -17.42
N PHE A 9 -15.95 13.24 -16.36
CA PHE A 9 -17.21 12.56 -16.05
C PHE A 9 -18.31 13.58 -15.78
N PRO A 10 -18.71 14.39 -16.78
CA PRO A 10 -19.53 15.60 -16.57
C PRO A 10 -20.92 15.36 -16.01
N ARG A 11 -21.42 14.11 -15.99
CA ARG A 11 -22.75 13.73 -15.45
C ARG A 11 -22.71 13.27 -13.98
N TYR A 12 -21.57 13.48 -13.33
CA TYR A 12 -21.33 13.03 -11.96
C TYR A 12 -20.71 14.17 -11.15
N LEU A 13 -21.21 14.32 -9.93
CA LEU A 13 -20.68 15.27 -8.96
C LEU A 13 -20.09 14.48 -7.79
N ILE A 14 -19.09 15.03 -7.10
CA ILE A 14 -18.51 14.42 -5.91
C ILE A 14 -18.37 15.42 -4.77
N THR A 15 -18.67 15.02 -3.54
CA THR A 15 -18.44 15.83 -2.33
C THR A 15 -16.99 15.69 -1.86
N LYS A 16 -16.53 16.61 -1.00
CA LYS A 16 -15.21 16.48 -0.34
C LYS A 16 -15.10 15.22 0.55
N GLY A 17 -16.22 14.66 1.00
CA GLY A 17 -16.28 13.43 1.80
C GLY A 17 -16.34 12.14 0.96
N GLY A 18 -16.44 12.26 -0.38
CA GLY A 18 -16.42 11.10 -1.29
C GLY A 18 -17.79 10.56 -1.71
N ASP A 19 -18.88 11.26 -1.43
CA ASP A 19 -20.20 10.89 -1.94
C ASP A 19 -20.34 11.28 -3.41
N VAL A 20 -20.78 10.35 -4.26
CA VAL A 20 -20.90 10.55 -5.70
C VAL A 20 -22.36 10.63 -6.11
N TRP A 21 -22.75 11.74 -6.72
CA TRP A 21 -24.07 11.96 -7.29
C TRP A 21 -24.08 11.64 -8.79
N SER A 22 -25.15 11.02 -9.27
CA SER A 22 -25.37 10.80 -10.71
C SER A 22 -26.54 11.65 -11.19
N GLU A 23 -26.27 12.59 -12.09
CA GLU A 23 -27.32 13.44 -12.69
C GLU A 23 -28.26 12.62 -13.57
N LYS A 24 -27.73 11.61 -14.29
CA LYS A 24 -28.54 10.73 -15.13
C LYS A 24 -29.61 9.97 -14.35
N THR A 25 -29.26 9.51 -13.14
CA THR A 25 -30.15 8.64 -12.33
C THR A 25 -30.73 9.37 -11.11
N ASN A 26 -30.43 10.66 -10.96
CA ASN A 26 -30.88 11.54 -9.88
C ASN A 26 -30.72 10.91 -8.48
N ARG A 27 -29.56 10.30 -8.22
CA ARG A 27 -29.30 9.58 -6.97
C ARG A 27 -27.82 9.59 -6.58
N TRP A 28 -27.59 9.42 -5.28
CA TRP A 28 -26.28 9.08 -4.73
C TRP A 28 -25.93 7.63 -5.09
N LEU A 29 -24.75 7.43 -5.67
CA LEU A 29 -24.23 6.11 -5.98
C LEU A 29 -23.75 5.43 -4.70
N LYS A 30 -24.01 4.13 -4.57
CA LYS A 30 -23.48 3.31 -3.46
C LYS A 30 -22.09 2.79 -3.86
N PRO A 31 -21.01 3.24 -3.21
CA PRO A 31 -19.69 2.67 -3.45
C PRO A 31 -19.59 1.24 -2.91
N SER A 32 -18.67 0.45 -3.46
CA SER A 32 -18.35 -0.88 -2.96
C SER A 32 -16.86 -1.05 -2.71
N ALA A 33 -16.52 -1.69 -1.60
CA ALA A 33 -15.14 -2.04 -1.28
C ALA A 33 -14.68 -3.20 -2.17
N LYS A 34 -13.50 -3.07 -2.79
CA LYS A 34 -12.85 -4.16 -3.53
C LYS A 34 -11.86 -4.92 -2.64
N LYS A 35 -11.34 -6.05 -3.14
CA LYS A 35 -10.31 -6.87 -2.46
C LYS A 35 -9.05 -6.10 -2.03
N ASN A 36 -8.75 -4.96 -2.67
CA ASN A 36 -7.63 -4.09 -2.32
C ASN A 36 -7.93 -3.14 -1.14
N GLY A 37 -9.17 -3.12 -0.63
CA GLY A 37 -9.63 -2.35 0.52
C GLY A 37 -10.11 -0.93 0.21
N TYR A 38 -10.12 -0.49 -1.05
CA TYR A 38 -10.63 0.83 -1.44
C TYR A 38 -12.09 0.77 -1.89
N LEU A 39 -12.81 1.87 -1.67
CA LEU A 39 -14.16 2.10 -2.21
C LEU A 39 -14.10 2.47 -3.69
N TYR A 40 -14.96 1.86 -4.49
CA TYR A 40 -15.12 2.13 -5.92
C TYR A 40 -16.56 2.42 -6.29
N VAL A 41 -16.72 3.21 -7.35
CA VAL A 41 -17.97 3.37 -8.08
C VAL A 41 -17.80 2.99 -9.54
N THR A 42 -18.90 2.61 -10.17
CA THR A 42 -18.97 2.43 -11.62
C THR A 42 -19.61 3.68 -12.22
N ILE A 43 -18.88 4.38 -13.08
CA ILE A 43 -19.33 5.60 -13.76
C ILE A 43 -19.05 5.49 -15.26
N TYR A 44 -19.61 6.41 -16.04
CA TYR A 44 -19.52 6.40 -17.51
C TYR A 44 -18.99 7.74 -17.99
N ASP A 45 -18.05 7.74 -18.93
CA ASP A 45 -17.59 8.97 -19.56
C ASP A 45 -18.61 9.52 -20.58
N ALA A 46 -18.28 10.65 -21.22
CA ALA A 46 -19.11 11.28 -22.23
C ALA A 46 -19.42 10.34 -23.43
N ASN A 47 -18.50 9.42 -23.73
CA ASN A 47 -18.62 8.43 -24.81
C ASN A 47 -19.36 7.15 -24.38
N LYS A 48 -20.00 7.15 -23.21
CA LYS A 48 -20.70 6.00 -22.61
C LYS A 48 -19.79 4.79 -22.35
N LYS A 49 -18.47 4.97 -22.28
CA LYS A 49 -17.56 3.89 -21.86
C LYS A 49 -17.63 3.75 -20.34
N ARG A 50 -17.69 2.49 -19.88
CA ARG A 50 -17.78 2.16 -18.46
C ARG A 50 -16.41 2.21 -17.80
N HIS A 51 -16.33 2.87 -16.64
CA HIS A 51 -15.12 2.98 -15.82
C HIS A 51 -15.41 2.54 -14.38
N SER A 52 -14.45 1.88 -13.75
CA SER A 52 -14.47 1.61 -12.32
C SER A 52 -13.41 2.47 -11.65
N LYS A 53 -13.84 3.49 -10.91
CA LYS A 53 -12.97 4.51 -10.31
C LYS A 53 -13.04 4.46 -8.79
N SER A 54 -11.91 4.61 -8.13
CA SER A 54 -11.82 4.68 -6.67
C SER A 54 -12.28 6.03 -6.15
N ILE A 55 -12.98 6.06 -5.02
CA ILE A 55 -13.53 7.29 -4.44
C ILE A 55 -12.41 8.29 -4.11
N HIS A 56 -11.38 7.88 -3.36
CA HIS A 56 -10.24 8.75 -3.03
C HIS A 56 -9.58 9.39 -4.26
N SER A 57 -9.49 8.66 -5.39
CA SER A 57 -8.90 9.21 -6.62
C SER A 57 -9.80 10.27 -7.23
N LEU A 58 -11.12 10.05 -7.25
CA LEU A 58 -12.08 11.04 -7.73
C LEU A 58 -12.09 12.30 -6.85
N VAL A 59 -12.04 12.15 -5.52
CA VAL A 59 -11.95 13.29 -4.58
C VAL A 59 -10.66 14.07 -4.83
N ALA A 60 -9.52 13.39 -4.87
CA ALA A 60 -8.23 14.02 -5.11
C ALA A 60 -8.17 14.73 -6.47
N GLU A 61 -8.56 14.06 -7.57
CA GLU A 61 -8.54 14.65 -8.92
C GLU A 61 -9.46 15.88 -9.03
N THR A 62 -10.60 15.87 -8.32
CA THR A 62 -11.58 16.97 -8.37
C THR A 62 -11.11 18.17 -7.55
N TYR A 63 -10.61 17.96 -6.34
CA TYR A 63 -10.35 19.05 -5.38
C TYR A 63 -8.87 19.42 -5.19
N LEU A 64 -7.94 18.50 -5.49
CA LEU A 64 -6.49 18.76 -5.50
C LEU A 64 -5.96 19.02 -6.92
N GLY A 65 -6.78 18.75 -7.94
CA GLY A 65 -6.43 18.96 -9.34
C GLY A 65 -5.64 17.81 -9.95
N PRO A 66 -4.97 18.03 -11.10
CA PRO A 66 -4.28 16.97 -11.82
C PRO A 66 -3.08 16.45 -11.01
N ARG A 67 -3.00 15.12 -10.92
CA ARG A 67 -1.88 14.43 -10.28
C ARG A 67 -0.64 14.46 -11.19
N ALA A 68 0.50 14.86 -10.64
CA ALA A 68 1.79 14.80 -11.33
C ALA A 68 2.19 13.35 -11.69
N GLU A 69 3.01 13.20 -12.73
CA GLU A 69 3.54 11.90 -13.14
C GLU A 69 4.36 11.24 -12.02
N GLY A 70 4.17 9.94 -11.80
CA GLY A 70 4.86 9.20 -10.74
C GLY A 70 4.32 9.42 -9.32
N TRP A 71 3.33 10.29 -9.13
CA TRP A 71 2.68 10.50 -7.83
C TRP A 71 1.47 9.59 -7.65
N VAL A 72 1.11 9.34 -6.40
CA VAL A 72 -0.02 8.50 -5.97
C VAL A 72 -0.87 9.24 -4.94
N VAL A 73 -2.15 8.86 -4.81
CA VAL A 73 -3.00 9.36 -3.73
C VAL A 73 -2.70 8.54 -2.46
N ASN A 74 -2.34 9.23 -1.38
CA ASN A 74 -2.14 8.65 -0.06
C ASN A 74 -3.28 9.05 0.88
N HIS A 75 -3.58 8.16 1.83
CA HIS A 75 -4.47 8.46 2.96
C HIS A 75 -3.56 8.73 4.17
N LYS A 76 -3.54 9.97 4.68
CA LYS A 76 -2.68 10.39 5.79
C LYS A 76 -2.89 9.53 7.04
N SER A 77 -4.13 9.13 7.31
CA SER A 77 -4.49 8.24 8.43
C SER A 77 -4.13 6.77 8.22
N GLY A 78 -3.80 6.35 6.99
CA GLY A 78 -3.65 4.95 6.61
C GLY A 78 -4.97 4.18 6.45
N VAL A 79 -6.12 4.82 6.71
CA VAL A 79 -7.45 4.20 6.62
C VAL A 79 -8.02 4.39 5.21
N LYS A 80 -8.03 3.31 4.41
CA LYS A 80 -8.45 3.33 2.99
C LYS A 80 -9.93 3.65 2.73
N LEU A 81 -10.76 3.65 3.77
CA LEU A 81 -12.20 3.93 3.69
C LEU A 81 -12.51 5.40 4.04
N ASP A 82 -11.55 6.12 4.62
CA ASP A 82 -11.68 7.54 4.96
C ASP A 82 -11.27 8.40 3.77
N ASN A 83 -12.25 8.71 2.92
CA ASN A 83 -12.03 9.43 1.66
C ASN A 83 -12.21 10.95 1.79
N ASP A 84 -12.23 11.50 3.01
CA ASP A 84 -12.31 12.95 3.19
C ASP A 84 -11.09 13.64 2.57
N LEU A 85 -11.32 14.73 1.84
CA LEU A 85 -10.27 15.52 1.18
C LEU A 85 -9.11 15.85 2.12
N ASN A 86 -9.38 16.17 3.39
CA ASN A 86 -8.33 16.55 4.34
C ASN A 86 -7.41 15.38 4.69
N ASN A 87 -7.91 14.14 4.57
CA ASN A 87 -7.15 12.91 4.76
C ASN A 87 -6.37 12.50 3.49
N LEU A 88 -6.60 13.14 2.34
CA LEU A 88 -5.95 12.79 1.09
C LEU A 88 -4.81 13.75 0.76
N GLU A 89 -3.79 13.21 0.10
CA GLU A 89 -2.69 13.98 -0.46
C GLU A 89 -2.08 13.25 -1.66
N TYR A 90 -1.42 14.00 -2.54
CA TYR A 90 -0.52 13.41 -3.51
C TYR A 90 0.87 13.30 -2.91
N ILE A 91 1.49 12.12 -3.04
CA ILE A 91 2.90 11.90 -2.69
C ILE A 91 3.56 10.99 -3.71
N THR A 92 4.88 10.93 -3.70
CA THR A 92 5.62 9.96 -4.52
C THR A 92 5.43 8.53 -4.02
N VAL A 93 5.68 7.55 -4.90
CA VAL A 93 5.62 6.12 -4.54
C VAL A 93 6.57 5.77 -3.39
N SER A 94 7.78 6.36 -3.36
CA SER A 94 8.77 6.13 -2.31
C SER A 94 8.28 6.64 -0.95
N GLN A 95 7.71 7.85 -0.91
CA GLN A 95 7.10 8.41 0.30
C GLN A 95 5.93 7.54 0.77
N ASN A 96 5.07 7.07 -0.15
CA ASN A 96 3.94 6.21 0.21
C ASN A 96 4.38 4.88 0.82
N ASN A 97 5.45 4.29 0.29
CA ASN A 97 6.03 3.06 0.86
C ASN A 97 6.65 3.32 2.24
N ALA A 98 7.36 4.45 2.41
CA ALA A 98 7.91 4.84 3.70
C ALA A 98 6.82 5.07 4.75
N HIS A 99 5.72 5.75 4.37
CA HIS A 99 4.55 5.96 5.21
C HIS A 99 3.88 4.63 5.60
N ALA A 100 3.68 3.72 4.65
CA ALA A 100 3.13 2.41 4.94
C ALA A 100 4.02 1.59 5.90
N TYR A 101 5.34 1.75 5.82
CA TYR A 101 6.28 1.12 6.74
C TYR A 101 6.22 1.73 8.14
N SER A 102 6.22 3.06 8.26
CA SER A 102 6.15 3.75 9.55
C SER A 102 4.84 3.45 10.29
N MET A 103 3.75 3.30 9.55
CA MET A 103 2.42 2.93 10.08
C MET A 103 2.27 1.43 10.36
N GLY A 104 3.28 0.61 10.07
CA GLY A 104 3.19 -0.85 10.24
C GLY A 104 2.21 -1.55 9.28
N LEU A 105 1.74 -0.85 8.24
CA LEU A 105 0.83 -1.38 7.22
C LEU A 105 1.56 -2.33 6.24
N SER A 106 2.89 -2.20 6.13
CA SER A 106 3.74 -3.12 5.40
C SER A 106 4.15 -4.29 6.30
N SER A 107 3.40 -5.40 6.23
CA SER A 107 3.49 -6.53 7.17
C SER A 107 4.36 -7.71 6.70
N LYS A 108 4.91 -7.65 5.50
CA LYS A 108 5.73 -8.73 4.92
C LYS A 108 7.20 -8.60 5.33
N ARG A 109 7.50 -8.93 6.58
CA ARG A 109 8.87 -9.05 7.12
C ARG A 109 9.17 -10.48 7.55
N GLY A 110 10.45 -10.81 7.64
CA GLY A 110 10.89 -12.13 8.11
C GLY A 110 10.30 -13.24 7.24
N SER A 111 9.72 -14.27 7.88
CA SER A 111 9.14 -15.41 7.17
C SER A 111 7.93 -15.06 6.30
N LYS A 112 7.28 -13.91 6.57
CA LYS A 112 6.13 -13.41 5.79
C LYS A 112 6.54 -12.70 4.50
N ALA A 113 7.83 -12.47 4.27
CA ALA A 113 8.32 -11.92 3.00
C ALA A 113 8.23 -12.98 1.90
N SER A 114 7.75 -12.61 0.71
CA SER A 114 7.42 -13.54 -0.39
C SER A 114 8.62 -14.26 -1.03
N GLY A 115 9.84 -14.06 -0.51
CA GLY A 115 11.05 -14.77 -0.90
C GLY A 115 11.87 -15.28 0.29
N SER A 116 11.28 -15.32 1.49
CA SER A 116 12.00 -15.81 2.66
C SER A 116 12.18 -17.32 2.60
N LYS A 117 13.43 -17.77 2.64
CA LYS A 117 13.80 -19.19 2.79
C LYS A 117 13.93 -19.63 4.25
N LEU A 118 13.92 -18.67 5.17
CA LEU A 118 14.15 -18.91 6.59
C LEU A 118 12.92 -18.52 7.41
N THR A 119 12.77 -19.21 8.54
CA THR A 119 11.80 -18.91 9.59
C THR A 119 12.48 -18.20 10.76
N GLU A 120 11.70 -17.55 11.62
CA GLU A 120 12.20 -16.90 12.83
C GLU A 120 12.97 -17.89 13.72
N LYS A 121 12.51 -19.14 13.83
CA LYS A 121 13.18 -20.20 14.60
C LYS A 121 14.55 -20.56 14.01
N GLN A 122 14.62 -20.75 12.69
CA GLN A 122 15.89 -21.04 12.01
C GLN A 122 16.87 -19.88 12.15
N VAL A 123 16.39 -18.63 12.12
CA VAL A 123 17.26 -17.47 12.28
C VAL A 123 17.78 -17.35 13.71
N SER A 124 16.96 -17.66 14.73
CA SER A 124 17.44 -17.71 16.11
C SER A 124 18.52 -18.79 16.30
N GLU A 125 18.36 -19.96 15.67
CA GLU A 125 19.40 -21.00 15.64
C GLU A 125 20.67 -20.53 14.91
N ILE A 126 20.54 -19.89 13.75
CA ILE A 126 21.68 -19.30 13.02
C ILE A 126 22.43 -18.30 13.91
N LYS A 127 21.71 -17.42 14.63
CA LYS A 127 22.32 -16.44 15.53
C LYS A 127 23.08 -17.11 16.67
N LYS A 128 22.54 -18.19 17.24
CA LYS A 128 23.24 -18.99 18.25
C LYS A 128 24.53 -19.63 17.70
N LEU A 129 24.46 -20.23 16.51
CA LEU A 129 25.65 -20.83 15.86
C LEU A 129 26.72 -19.78 15.51
N LEU A 130 26.31 -18.55 15.21
CA LEU A 130 27.23 -17.43 14.96
C LEU A 130 27.92 -16.96 16.23
N THR A 131 27.27 -17.04 17.40
CA THR A 131 27.88 -16.69 18.68
C THR A 131 28.80 -17.77 19.25
N GLU A 132 28.59 -19.02 18.88
CA GLU A 132 29.44 -20.15 19.31
C GLU A 132 30.77 -20.19 18.54
N GLU A 133 30.89 -19.48 17.41
CA GLU A 133 32.09 -19.38 16.55
C GLU A 133 32.70 -20.71 16.06
N GLU A 134 32.04 -21.85 16.29
CA GLU A 134 32.50 -23.19 15.88
C GLU A 134 32.36 -23.45 14.37
N LEU A 135 31.41 -22.76 13.72
CA LEU A 135 31.10 -22.96 12.31
C LEU A 135 31.35 -21.68 11.51
N SER A 136 32.09 -21.80 10.41
CA SER A 136 32.22 -20.72 9.44
C SER A 136 30.85 -20.36 8.84
N HIS A 137 30.69 -19.11 8.39
CA HIS A 137 29.49 -18.67 7.67
C HIS A 137 29.13 -19.59 6.49
N GLY A 138 30.13 -20.20 5.83
CA GLY A 138 29.91 -21.14 4.73
C GLY A 138 29.31 -22.47 5.18
N GLN A 139 29.74 -23.01 6.33
CA GLN A 139 29.18 -24.23 6.91
C GLN A 139 27.74 -23.99 7.38
N ILE A 140 27.48 -22.86 8.07
CA ILE A 140 26.13 -22.47 8.47
C ILE A 140 25.23 -22.32 7.23
N ALA A 141 25.71 -21.64 6.19
CA ALA A 141 24.96 -21.46 4.95
C ALA A 141 24.56 -22.78 4.29
N LYS A 142 25.48 -23.75 4.23
CA LYS A 142 25.20 -25.12 3.75
C LYS A 142 24.14 -25.82 4.61
N LYS A 143 24.26 -25.73 5.94
CA LYS A 143 23.31 -26.34 6.90
C LYS A 143 21.87 -25.86 6.65
N PHE A 144 21.69 -24.56 6.38
CA PHE A 144 20.37 -23.96 6.17
C PHE A 144 19.97 -23.78 4.69
N GLN A 145 20.76 -24.32 3.74
CA GLN A 145 20.51 -24.23 2.29
C GLN A 145 20.29 -22.79 1.78
N VAL A 146 21.07 -21.85 2.33
CA VAL A 146 21.08 -20.45 1.94
C VAL A 146 22.45 -20.05 1.40
N CYS A 147 22.55 -18.91 0.71
CA CYS A 147 23.85 -18.40 0.30
C CYS A 147 24.62 -17.86 1.51
N ARG A 148 25.96 -17.90 1.45
CA ARG A 148 26.84 -17.34 2.49
C ARG A 148 26.50 -15.89 2.82
N THR A 149 26.12 -15.11 1.82
CA THR A 149 25.70 -13.71 1.97
C THR A 149 24.49 -13.57 2.90
N THR A 150 23.52 -14.50 2.86
CA THR A 150 22.37 -14.49 3.78
C THR A 150 22.84 -14.57 5.23
N ILE A 151 23.79 -15.45 5.54
CA ILE A 151 24.35 -15.59 6.88
C ILE A 151 25.09 -14.30 7.30
N THR A 152 25.89 -13.72 6.41
CA THR A 152 26.56 -12.43 6.68
C THR A 152 25.58 -11.29 6.92
N MET A 153 24.45 -11.23 6.21
CA MET A 153 23.43 -10.19 6.44
C MET A 153 22.69 -10.38 7.78
N ILE A 154 22.49 -11.64 8.20
CA ILE A 154 21.94 -11.96 9.52
C ILE A 154 22.95 -11.59 10.62
N SER A 155 24.23 -11.95 10.47
CA SER A 155 25.27 -11.68 11.46
C SER A 155 25.49 -10.18 11.67
N THR A 156 25.42 -9.39 10.59
CA THR A 156 25.52 -7.93 10.63
C THR A 156 24.21 -7.22 10.97
N ASN A 157 23.14 -7.96 11.33
CA ASN A 157 21.80 -7.45 11.60
C ASN A 157 21.19 -6.56 10.49
N LYS A 158 21.71 -6.64 9.26
CA LYS A 158 21.13 -5.98 8.07
C LYS A 158 19.79 -6.61 7.71
N THR A 159 19.62 -7.90 7.98
CA THR A 159 18.34 -8.62 7.87
C THR A 159 17.98 -9.24 9.22
N TRP A 160 16.70 -9.54 9.42
CA TRP A 160 16.19 -10.23 10.62
C TRP A 160 16.52 -9.59 11.97
N ARG A 161 16.78 -8.28 12.02
CA ARG A 161 17.04 -7.52 13.27
C ARG A 161 15.98 -7.71 14.36
N HIS A 162 14.75 -8.05 13.98
CA HIS A 162 13.63 -8.26 14.89
C HIS A 162 13.64 -9.63 15.59
N VAL A 163 14.44 -10.60 15.10
CA VAL A 163 14.64 -11.89 15.75
C VAL A 163 15.82 -11.75 16.68
N LYS A 164 15.65 -12.15 17.95
CA LYS A 164 16.72 -12.16 18.94
C LYS A 164 17.51 -13.45 18.88
#